data_AF-A0A5B7SYX1-F1
#
_entry.id   AF-A0A5B7SYX1-F1
#
_cell.length_a   1.000
_cell.length_b   1.000
_cell.length_c   1.000
_cell.angle_alpha   90.00
_cell.angle_beta   90.00
_cell.angle_gamma   90.00
#
_symmetry.space_group_name_H-M   'P 1'
#
loop_
_entity.id
_entity.type
_entity.pdbx_description
1 polymer ?
#
loop_
_entity_poly.entity_id
_entity_poly.type
_entity_poly.pdbx_seq_one_letter_code
_entity_poly.pdbx_strand_id
1 'polypeptide(L)'
;MGKSLYKFQDIIGVSIFAALGTILMFFEFPVLIWLPFLKVDLSDVVAVVGTFAFGPVGGIMIALLKSMVHLLVTGTGLAGLIGDGAAFVGSVALLLPFAHFWKKDKKIMAVVSGTLSLTVIMSLLNYFVVMPLYMNVVGMQLNMSLAKYVATGVIPFNIIKALIISVAVIIVYPRIKGHFAIK
;
A
#
# COMPACT_ATOMS: atom_id res chain seq x y z
N MET A 1 4.81 33.72 -2.44
CA MET A 1 5.80 32.69 -2.02
C MET A 1 6.47 32.10 -3.25
N GLY A 2 7.80 31.93 -3.24
CA GLY A 2 8.55 31.37 -4.38
C GLY A 2 8.36 29.86 -4.52
N LYS A 3 8.48 29.33 -5.76
CA LYS A 3 8.35 27.90 -6.07
C LYS A 3 9.28 26.98 -5.25
N SER A 4 10.43 27.49 -4.82
CA SER A 4 11.41 26.75 -4.00
C SER A 4 10.87 26.40 -2.61
N LEU A 5 10.17 27.34 -1.95
CA LEU A 5 9.67 27.16 -0.60
C LEU A 5 8.53 26.12 -0.54
N TYR A 6 7.67 26.09 -1.57
CA TYR A 6 6.62 25.07 -1.71
C TYR A 6 7.20 23.66 -1.86
N LYS A 7 8.25 23.49 -2.68
CA LYS A 7 8.94 22.20 -2.82
C LYS A 7 9.54 21.71 -1.51
N PHE A 8 10.10 22.63 -0.71
CA PHE A 8 10.65 22.28 0.61
C PHE A 8 9.56 21.82 1.58
N GLN A 9 8.41 22.51 1.61
CA GLN A 9 7.26 22.11 2.43
C GLN A 9 6.70 20.74 2.01
N ASP A 10 6.63 20.45 0.71
CA ASP A 10 6.17 19.15 0.19
C ASP A 10 7.11 18.01 0.63
N ILE A 11 8.43 18.23 0.59
CA ILE A 11 9.42 17.25 1.06
C ILE A 11 9.21 16.95 2.55
N ILE A 12 9.06 17.98 3.39
CA ILE A 12 8.79 17.81 4.83
C ILE A 12 7.48 17.04 5.04
N GLY A 13 6.42 17.41 4.31
CA GLY A 13 5.13 16.75 4.39
C GLY A 13 5.20 15.27 4.03
N VAL A 14 5.88 14.93 2.94
CA VAL A 14 6.15 13.54 2.52
C VAL A 14 6.92 12.79 3.60
N SER A 15 7.95 13.37 4.22
CA SER A 15 8.70 12.74 5.30
C SER A 15 7.85 12.45 6.54
N ILE A 16 7.01 13.40 6.96
CA ILE A 16 6.11 13.23 8.12
C ILE A 16 5.08 12.13 7.83
N PHE A 17 4.48 12.14 6.63
CA PHE A 17 3.52 11.11 6.22
C PHE A 17 4.17 9.74 6.10
N ALA A 18 5.40 9.66 5.59
CA ALA A 18 6.16 8.42 5.55
C ALA A 18 6.44 7.87 6.95
N ALA A 19 6.84 8.73 7.91
CA ALA A 19 7.04 8.33 9.29
C ALA A 19 5.74 7.80 9.93
N LEU A 20 4.62 8.51 9.75
CA LEU A 20 3.31 8.06 10.21
C LEU A 20 2.90 6.74 9.56
N GLY A 21 3.08 6.61 8.24
CA GLY A 21 2.83 5.37 7.51
C GLY A 21 3.65 4.21 8.07
N THR A 22 4.93 4.44 8.35
CA THR A 22 5.81 3.42 8.97
C THR A 22 5.25 2.97 10.32
N ILE A 23 4.87 3.92 11.19
CA ILE A 23 4.29 3.61 12.51
C ILE A 23 3.04 2.74 12.35
N LEU A 24 2.14 3.10 11.43
CA LEU A 24 0.92 2.34 11.18
C LEU A 24 1.19 0.94 10.58
N MET A 25 2.28 0.77 9.85
CA MET A 25 2.66 -0.51 9.26
C MET A 25 3.03 -1.55 10.33
N PHE A 26 3.56 -1.12 11.49
CA PHE A 26 3.82 -2.04 12.61
C PHE A 26 2.55 -2.61 13.25
N PHE A 27 1.39 -2.00 13.02
CA PHE A 27 0.09 -2.53 13.47
C PHE A 27 -0.54 -3.43 12.39
N GLU A 28 0.29 -4.21 11.71
CA GLU A 28 -0.13 -5.18 10.70
C GLU A 28 -0.74 -6.45 11.32
N PHE A 29 -1.80 -6.97 10.72
CA PHE A 29 -2.48 -8.17 11.20
C PHE A 29 -2.98 -9.06 10.05
N PRO A 30 -3.02 -10.39 10.23
CA PRO A 30 -3.53 -11.29 9.22
C PRO A 30 -5.05 -11.21 9.12
N VAL A 31 -5.57 -11.07 7.90
CA VAL A 31 -7.02 -11.09 7.65
C VAL A 31 -7.50 -12.48 7.27
N LEU A 32 -6.67 -13.24 6.55
CA LEU A 32 -6.95 -14.61 6.18
C LEU A 32 -6.30 -15.54 7.22
N ILE A 33 -7.12 -16.17 8.07
CA ILE A 33 -6.64 -17.02 9.17
C ILE A 33 -5.75 -18.16 8.66
N TRP A 34 -6.02 -18.69 7.46
CA TRP A 34 -5.25 -19.76 6.84
C TRP A 34 -3.96 -19.30 6.13
N LEU A 35 -3.71 -17.98 6.00
CA LEU A 35 -2.51 -17.40 5.38
C LEU A 35 -1.95 -16.25 6.25
N PRO A 36 -1.34 -16.57 7.41
CA PRO A 36 -0.98 -15.58 8.42
C PRO A 36 0.14 -14.60 8.02
N PHE A 37 0.85 -14.88 6.93
CA PHE A 37 1.90 -14.01 6.40
C PHE A 37 1.32 -12.92 5.46
N LEU A 38 0.07 -13.05 4.98
CA LEU A 38 -0.62 -11.97 4.26
C LEU A 38 -1.27 -11.04 5.29
N LYS A 39 -0.60 -9.93 5.57
CA LYS A 39 -1.03 -8.98 6.59
C LYS A 39 -1.55 -7.69 5.98
N VAL A 40 -2.63 -7.18 6.58
CA VAL A 40 -3.16 -5.85 6.28
C VAL A 40 -2.73 -4.88 7.37
N ASP A 41 -2.57 -3.63 7.00
CA ASP A 41 -2.23 -2.51 7.87
C ASP A 41 -2.91 -1.24 7.35
N LEU A 42 -2.94 -0.16 8.14
CA LEU A 42 -3.58 1.11 7.75
C LEU A 42 -2.59 2.13 7.16
N SER A 43 -1.33 1.77 6.94
CA SER A 43 -0.33 2.70 6.41
C SER A 43 -0.61 3.13 4.96
N ASP A 44 -1.28 2.30 4.18
CA ASP A 44 -1.68 2.63 2.81
C ASP A 44 -2.73 3.75 2.77
N VAL A 45 -3.51 3.94 3.84
CA VAL A 45 -4.40 5.11 3.99
C VAL A 45 -3.58 6.40 3.96
N VAL A 46 -2.44 6.42 4.65
CA VAL A 46 -1.54 7.58 4.71
C VAL A 46 -0.92 7.85 3.34
N ALA A 47 -0.53 6.81 2.61
CA ALA A 47 -0.01 6.96 1.24
C ALA A 47 -1.08 7.52 0.27
N VAL A 48 -2.33 7.05 0.35
CA VAL A 48 -3.44 7.57 -0.47
C VAL A 48 -3.77 9.01 -0.11
N VAL A 49 -3.88 9.36 1.19
CA VAL A 49 -4.11 10.75 1.62
C VAL A 49 -2.96 11.66 1.22
N GLY A 50 -1.72 11.20 1.38
CA GLY A 50 -0.53 11.90 0.92
C GLY A 50 -0.51 12.12 -0.60
N THR A 51 -1.14 11.22 -1.37
CA THR A 51 -1.32 11.40 -2.83
C THR A 51 -2.27 12.56 -3.15
N PHE A 52 -3.26 12.80 -2.30
CA PHE A 52 -4.15 13.97 -2.43
C PHE A 52 -3.43 15.27 -2.07
N ALA A 53 -2.56 15.23 -1.05
CA ALA A 53 -1.79 16.40 -0.61
C ALA A 53 -0.65 16.79 -1.57
N PHE A 54 0.20 15.82 -1.94
CA PHE A 54 1.50 16.04 -2.60
C PHE A 54 1.54 15.46 -4.03
N GLY A 55 0.40 15.01 -4.55
CA GLY A 55 0.28 14.40 -5.86
C GLY A 55 0.79 12.95 -5.95
N PRO A 56 0.69 12.33 -7.13
CA PRO A 56 1.07 10.92 -7.36
C PRO A 56 2.49 10.59 -6.92
N VAL A 57 3.45 11.47 -7.22
CA VAL A 57 4.86 11.27 -6.86
C VAL A 57 5.02 11.29 -5.34
N GLY A 58 4.40 12.24 -4.64
CA GLY A 58 4.45 12.28 -3.17
C GLY A 58 3.86 11.03 -2.52
N GLY A 59 2.74 10.53 -3.04
CA GLY A 59 2.15 9.26 -2.60
C GLY A 59 3.07 8.05 -2.78
N ILE A 60 3.72 7.95 -3.96
CA ILE A 60 4.71 6.91 -4.24
C ILE A 60 5.90 7.02 -3.27
N MET A 61 6.40 8.24 -3.02
CA MET A 61 7.51 8.45 -2.10
C MET A 61 7.13 8.07 -0.66
N ILE A 62 5.92 8.38 -0.21
CA ILE A 62 5.42 7.95 1.11
C ILE A 62 5.39 6.42 1.19
N ALA A 63 4.86 5.75 0.17
CA ALA A 63 4.80 4.29 0.11
C ALA A 63 6.19 3.64 0.09
N LEU A 64 7.15 4.24 -0.62
CA LEU A 64 8.51 3.76 -0.69
C LEU A 64 9.20 3.90 0.67
N LEU A 65 9.19 5.12 1.22
CA LEU A 65 9.86 5.42 2.48
C LEU A 65 9.29 4.62 3.64
N LYS A 66 7.95 4.47 3.74
CA LYS A 66 7.35 3.66 4.81
C LYS A 66 7.83 2.21 4.78
N SER A 67 7.87 1.61 3.58
CA SER A 67 8.24 0.20 3.39
C SER A 67 9.74 0.01 3.62
N MET A 68 10.57 0.96 3.18
CA MET A 68 12.00 0.94 3.44
C MET A 68 12.33 1.06 4.92
N VAL A 69 11.70 1.99 5.65
CA VAL A 69 11.96 2.16 7.08
C VAL A 69 11.46 0.94 7.85
N HIS A 70 10.29 0.40 7.52
CA HIS A 70 9.78 -0.83 8.12
C HIS A 70 10.75 -2.00 7.94
N LEU A 71 11.30 -2.16 6.73
CA LEU A 71 12.29 -3.20 6.43
C LEU A 71 13.54 -3.07 7.30
N LEU A 72 14.08 -1.85 7.38
CA LEU A 72 15.29 -1.56 8.14
C LEU A 72 15.10 -1.78 9.64
N VAL A 73 13.92 -1.46 10.17
CA VAL A 73 13.62 -1.56 11.60
C VAL A 73 13.25 -2.98 12.00
N THR A 74 12.47 -3.70 11.19
CA THR A 74 12.11 -5.10 11.50
C THR A 74 13.28 -6.06 11.32
N GLY A 75 14.23 -5.75 10.44
CA GLY A 75 15.46 -6.56 10.28
C GLY A 75 15.20 -7.97 9.76
N THR A 76 14.09 -8.21 9.07
CA THR A 76 13.60 -9.55 8.66
C THR A 76 14.33 -10.15 7.44
N GLY A 77 15.48 -9.58 7.06
CA GLY A 77 16.37 -10.09 6.02
C GLY A 77 15.69 -10.19 4.64
N LEU A 78 15.99 -11.26 3.89
CA LEU A 78 15.45 -11.48 2.54
C LEU A 78 13.93 -11.66 2.54
N ALA A 79 13.38 -12.32 3.56
CA ALA A 79 11.93 -12.49 3.69
C ALA A 79 11.21 -11.15 3.87
N GLY A 80 11.81 -10.26 4.67
CA GLY A 80 11.38 -8.87 4.80
C GLY A 80 11.47 -8.10 3.50
N LEU A 81 12.60 -8.19 2.81
CA LEU A 81 12.83 -7.46 1.55
C LEU A 81 11.77 -7.82 0.50
N ILE A 82 11.42 -9.11 0.38
CA ILE A 82 10.38 -9.57 -0.53
C ILE A 82 9.01 -9.04 -0.07
N GLY A 83 8.71 -9.14 1.22
CA GLY A 83 7.43 -8.74 1.81
C GLY A 83 7.16 -7.24 1.72
N ASP A 84 8.10 -6.42 2.19
CA ASP A 84 8.00 -4.96 2.18
C ASP A 84 8.12 -4.40 0.76
N GLY A 85 8.87 -5.07 -0.11
CA GLY A 85 8.87 -4.78 -1.55
C GLY A 85 7.50 -5.02 -2.19
N ALA A 86 6.86 -6.15 -1.85
CA ALA A 86 5.50 -6.44 -2.29
C ALA A 86 4.47 -5.46 -1.69
N ALA A 87 4.65 -5.04 -0.43
CA ALA A 87 3.82 -4.03 0.21
C ALA A 87 3.91 -2.69 -0.52
N PHE A 88 5.11 -2.23 -0.87
CA PHE A 88 5.32 -1.01 -1.66
C PHE A 88 4.62 -1.07 -3.01
N VAL A 89 4.82 -2.15 -3.78
CA VAL A 89 4.16 -2.32 -5.09
C VAL A 89 2.63 -2.34 -4.93
N GLY A 90 2.12 -3.01 -3.90
CA GLY A 90 0.71 -3.02 -3.55
C GLY A 90 0.17 -1.61 -3.28
N SER A 91 0.86 -0.82 -2.45
CA SER A 91 0.49 0.57 -2.18
C SER A 91 0.36 1.37 -3.47
N VAL A 92 1.36 1.30 -4.36
CA VAL A 92 1.38 2.03 -5.64
C VAL A 92 0.27 1.57 -6.58
N ALA A 93 0.06 0.25 -6.66
CA ALA A 93 -0.98 -0.36 -7.48
C ALA A 93 -2.39 0.09 -7.07
N LEU A 94 -2.62 0.33 -5.78
CA LEU A 94 -3.87 0.86 -5.24
C LEU A 94 -3.99 2.37 -5.42
N LEU A 95 -2.99 3.14 -4.96
CA LEU A 95 -3.09 4.59 -4.78
C LEU A 95 -3.24 5.34 -6.11
N LEU A 96 -2.60 4.89 -7.20
CA LEU A 96 -2.60 5.60 -8.48
C LEU A 96 -4.00 5.66 -9.12
N PRO A 97 -4.66 4.52 -9.44
CA PRO A 97 -6.01 4.54 -9.99
C PRO A 97 -7.03 5.10 -9.01
N PHE A 98 -6.90 4.80 -7.71
CA PHE A 98 -7.79 5.34 -6.69
C PHE A 98 -7.77 6.87 -6.71
N ALA A 99 -6.57 7.48 -6.63
CA ALA A 99 -6.45 8.92 -6.59
C ALA A 99 -6.87 9.59 -7.90
N HIS A 100 -6.65 8.93 -9.04
CA HIS A 100 -7.07 9.44 -10.35
C HIS A 100 -8.58 9.64 -10.44
N PHE A 101 -9.37 8.63 -10.06
CA PHE A 101 -10.83 8.72 -10.12
C PHE A 101 -11.43 9.51 -8.96
N TRP A 102 -10.79 9.52 -7.80
CA TRP A 102 -11.22 10.32 -6.66
C TRP A 102 -11.20 11.82 -6.97
N LYS A 103 -10.13 12.30 -7.63
CA LYS A 103 -10.02 13.72 -8.05
C LYS A 103 -11.09 14.15 -9.06
N LYS A 104 -11.73 13.19 -9.73
CA LYS A 104 -12.84 13.42 -10.68
C LYS A 104 -14.21 13.30 -10.00
N ASP A 105 -14.25 13.26 -8.67
CA ASP A 105 -15.43 13.01 -7.84
C ASP A 105 -16.15 11.68 -8.17
N LYS A 106 -15.43 10.71 -8.74
CA LYS A 106 -15.95 9.37 -9.07
C LYS A 106 -15.56 8.37 -7.98
N LYS A 107 -16.08 8.54 -6.77
CA LYS A 107 -15.69 7.75 -5.58
C LYS A 107 -15.85 6.24 -5.77
N ILE A 108 -16.97 5.80 -6.35
CA ILE A 108 -17.20 4.38 -6.66
C ILE A 108 -16.14 3.86 -7.63
N MET A 109 -15.83 4.63 -8.67
CA MET A 109 -14.81 4.25 -9.65
C MET A 109 -13.41 4.23 -9.04
N ALA A 110 -13.11 5.10 -8.07
CA ALA A 110 -11.86 5.07 -7.32
C ALA A 110 -11.69 3.76 -6.54
N VAL A 111 -12.73 3.33 -5.82
CA VAL A 111 -12.72 2.06 -5.08
C VAL A 111 -12.59 0.88 -6.04
N VAL A 112 -13.40 0.84 -7.10
CA VAL A 112 -13.40 -0.27 -8.06
C VAL A 112 -12.06 -0.37 -8.80
N SER A 113 -11.57 0.73 -9.38
CA SER A 113 -10.31 0.73 -10.12
C SER A 113 -9.10 0.46 -9.24
N GLY A 114 -9.08 0.99 -8.01
CA GLY A 114 -8.06 0.71 -7.01
C GLY A 114 -8.03 -0.77 -6.62
N THR A 115 -9.21 -1.33 -6.34
CA THR A 115 -9.34 -2.75 -5.96
C THR A 115 -8.91 -3.67 -7.10
N LEU A 116 -9.37 -3.41 -8.32
CA LEU A 116 -9.00 -4.21 -9.49
C LEU A 116 -7.51 -4.13 -9.80
N SER A 117 -6.94 -2.92 -9.79
CA SER A 117 -5.51 -2.71 -10.05
C SER A 117 -4.64 -3.42 -9.00
N LEU A 118 -4.94 -3.22 -7.71
CA LEU A 118 -4.24 -3.91 -6.62
C LEU A 118 -4.33 -5.43 -6.79
N THR A 119 -5.54 -5.95 -6.98
CA THR A 119 -5.77 -7.39 -7.04
C THR A 119 -5.07 -8.03 -8.23
N VAL A 120 -5.17 -7.44 -9.43
CA VAL A 120 -4.53 -7.98 -10.64
C VAL A 120 -3.01 -7.92 -10.53
N ILE A 121 -2.45 -6.76 -10.19
CA ILE A 121 -1.00 -6.58 -10.10
C ILE A 121 -0.42 -7.51 -9.03
N MET A 122 -1.04 -7.56 -7.84
CA MET A 122 -0.53 -8.40 -6.76
C MET A 122 -0.71 -9.89 -7.03
N SER A 123 -1.74 -10.29 -7.76
CA SER A 123 -1.91 -11.70 -8.16
C SER A 123 -0.82 -12.13 -9.15
N LEU A 124 -0.55 -11.30 -10.17
CA LEU A 124 0.53 -11.55 -11.12
C LEU A 124 1.89 -11.54 -10.42
N LEU A 125 2.14 -10.54 -9.57
CA LEU A 125 3.40 -10.43 -8.83
C LEU A 125 3.62 -11.61 -7.89
N ASN A 126 2.58 -12.07 -7.19
CA ASN A 126 2.66 -13.26 -6.34
C ASN A 126 2.92 -14.52 -7.14
N TYR A 127 2.27 -14.68 -8.30
CA TYR A 127 2.45 -15.86 -9.13
C TYR A 127 3.85 -15.93 -9.75
N PHE A 128 4.35 -14.83 -10.30
CA PHE A 128 5.59 -14.83 -11.08
C PHE A 128 6.85 -14.47 -10.30
N VAL A 129 6.73 -13.73 -9.18
CA VAL A 129 7.89 -13.15 -8.50
C VAL A 129 7.89 -13.47 -7.00
N VAL A 130 6.92 -12.97 -6.24
CA VAL A 130 6.97 -12.98 -4.78
C VAL A 130 6.95 -14.41 -4.22
N MET A 131 6.02 -15.26 -4.65
CA MET A 131 5.98 -16.63 -4.13
C MET A 131 7.14 -17.49 -4.64
N PRO A 132 7.52 -17.45 -5.92
CA PRO A 132 8.75 -18.11 -6.37
C PRO A 132 9.99 -17.68 -5.56
N LEU A 133 10.12 -16.41 -5.19
CA LEU A 133 11.23 -15.96 -4.34
C LEU A 133 11.12 -16.51 -2.91
N TYR A 134 9.93 -16.49 -2.29
CA TYR A 134 9.74 -17.10 -0.98
C TYR A 134 10.04 -18.61 -0.97
N MET A 135 9.68 -19.33 -2.03
CA MET A 135 9.95 -20.77 -2.13
C MET A 135 11.43 -21.08 -2.34
N ASN A 136 12.08 -20.39 -3.29
CA ASN A 136 13.45 -20.72 -3.70
C ASN A 136 14.53 -20.09 -2.84
N VAL A 137 14.27 -18.90 -2.27
CA VAL A 137 15.28 -18.14 -1.51
C VAL A 137 15.06 -18.29 -0.01
N VAL A 138 13.81 -18.27 0.44
CA VAL A 138 13.45 -18.36 1.87
C VAL A 138 13.10 -19.79 2.28
N GLY A 139 12.93 -20.71 1.33
CA GLY A 139 12.61 -22.12 1.60
C GLY A 139 11.16 -22.36 2.04
N MET A 140 10.26 -21.42 1.76
CA MET A 140 8.85 -21.55 2.13
C MET A 140 8.19 -22.73 1.38
N GLN A 141 7.57 -23.64 2.13
CA GLN A 141 6.80 -24.75 1.56
C GLN A 141 5.32 -24.39 1.49
N LEU A 142 4.71 -24.62 0.32
CA LEU A 142 3.28 -24.41 0.12
C LEU A 142 2.51 -25.71 0.34
N ASN A 143 1.45 -25.63 1.15
CA ASN A 143 0.51 -26.73 1.37
C ASN A 143 -0.49 -26.91 0.21
N MET A 144 -0.36 -26.12 -0.85
CA MET A 144 -1.23 -26.15 -2.03
C MET A 144 -0.45 -25.69 -3.27
N SER A 145 -1.01 -25.93 -4.46
CA SER A 145 -0.40 -25.41 -5.69
C SER A 145 -0.35 -23.88 -5.69
N LEU A 146 0.65 -23.31 -6.34
CA LEU A 146 0.82 -21.87 -6.46
C LEU A 146 -0.41 -21.18 -7.07
N ALA A 147 -1.03 -21.79 -8.08
CA ALA A 147 -2.26 -21.28 -8.68
C ALA A 147 -3.43 -21.25 -7.68
N LYS A 148 -3.60 -22.31 -6.89
CA LYS A 148 -4.64 -22.37 -5.86
C LYS A 148 -4.39 -21.35 -4.75
N TYR A 149 -3.13 -21.17 -4.36
CA TYR A 149 -2.69 -20.16 -3.41
C TYR A 149 -3.04 -18.74 -3.88
N VAL A 150 -2.75 -18.39 -5.14
CA VAL A 150 -3.08 -17.07 -5.68
C VAL A 150 -4.59 -16.89 -5.74
N ALA A 151 -5.32 -17.89 -6.23
CA ALA A 151 -6.77 -17.81 -6.41
C ALA A 151 -7.54 -17.70 -5.08
N THR A 152 -7.13 -18.46 -4.06
CA THR A 152 -7.86 -18.58 -2.78
C THR A 152 -7.26 -17.77 -1.65
N GLY A 153 -6.07 -17.22 -1.84
CA GLY A 153 -5.35 -16.41 -0.87
C GLY A 153 -5.13 -14.99 -1.34
N VAL A 154 -4.28 -14.82 -2.36
CA VAL A 154 -3.83 -13.50 -2.82
C VAL A 154 -4.98 -12.65 -3.35
N ILE A 155 -5.84 -13.22 -4.19
CA ILE A 155 -7.00 -12.50 -4.75
C ILE A 155 -7.94 -12.01 -3.62
N PRO A 156 -8.50 -12.88 -2.75
CA PRO A 156 -9.40 -12.43 -1.70
C PRO A 156 -8.73 -11.49 -0.70
N PHE A 157 -7.47 -11.74 -0.33
CA PHE A 157 -6.70 -10.85 0.55
C PHE A 157 -6.62 -9.43 -0.01
N ASN A 158 -6.23 -9.28 -1.29
CA ASN A 158 -6.06 -7.95 -1.88
C ASN A 158 -7.40 -7.22 -2.07
N ILE A 159 -8.48 -7.96 -2.36
CA ILE A 159 -9.83 -7.36 -2.39
C ILE A 159 -10.20 -6.82 -1.01
N ILE A 160 -10.05 -7.62 0.05
CA ILE A 160 -10.39 -7.19 1.42
C ILE A 160 -9.51 -6.02 1.84
N LYS A 161 -8.20 -6.10 1.60
CA LYS A 161 -7.25 -5.01 1.87
C LYS A 161 -7.68 -3.72 1.17
N ALA A 162 -7.96 -3.75 -0.13
CA ALA A 162 -8.39 -2.56 -0.88
C ALA A 162 -9.66 -1.94 -0.30
N LEU A 163 -10.64 -2.77 0.11
CA LEU A 163 -11.89 -2.29 0.70
C LEU A 163 -11.67 -1.65 2.07
N ILE A 164 -10.85 -2.27 2.94
CA ILE A 164 -10.49 -1.70 4.25
C ILE A 164 -9.85 -0.32 4.07
N ILE A 165 -8.85 -0.23 3.18
CA ILE A 165 -8.16 1.05 2.91
C ILE A 165 -9.13 2.07 2.31
N SER A 166 -9.98 1.66 1.37
CA SER A 166 -10.97 2.54 0.74
C SER A 166 -11.95 3.14 1.75
N VAL A 167 -12.50 2.31 2.65
CA VAL A 167 -13.41 2.74 3.71
C VAL A 167 -12.69 3.70 4.67
N ALA A 168 -11.47 3.37 5.08
CA ALA A 168 -10.68 4.25 5.94
C ALA A 168 -10.39 5.61 5.29
N VAL A 169 -10.03 5.64 4.00
CA VAL A 169 -9.84 6.89 3.24
C VAL A 169 -11.13 7.69 3.16
N ILE A 170 -12.29 7.06 2.93
CA ILE A 170 -13.60 7.74 2.88
C ILE A 170 -13.94 8.41 4.22
N ILE A 171 -13.59 7.78 5.34
CA ILE A 171 -13.82 8.32 6.69
C ILE A 171 -12.83 9.44 7.03
N VAL A 172 -11.56 9.25 6.69
CA VAL A 172 -10.46 10.14 7.09
C VAL A 172 -10.38 11.38 6.21
N TYR A 173 -10.51 11.24 4.89
CA TYR A 173 -10.30 12.34 3.94
C TYR A 173 -11.17 13.57 4.23
N PRO A 174 -12.48 13.47 4.50
CA PRO A 174 -13.31 14.64 4.81
C PRO A 174 -12.90 15.39 6.07
N ARG A 175 -12.29 14.71 7.06
CA ARG A 175 -11.83 15.34 8.31
C ARG A 175 -10.52 16.09 8.15
N ILE A 176 -9.68 15.64 7.22
CA ILE A 176 -8.40 16.30 6.93
C ILE A 176 -8.57 17.34 5.82
N LYS A 177 -9.57 17.21 4.93
CA LYS A 177 -9.84 18.18 3.87
C LYS A 177 -10.03 19.59 4.47
N GLY A 178 -9.29 20.56 3.95
CA GLY A 178 -9.24 21.94 4.49
C GLY A 178 -8.14 22.17 5.54
N HIS A 179 -7.49 21.10 6.00
CA HIS A 179 -6.29 21.12 6.82
C HIS A 179 -5.12 20.49 6.04
N PHE A 180 -3.91 20.99 6.22
CA PHE A 180 -2.73 20.67 5.38
C PHE A 180 -2.89 21.13 3.91
N ALA A 181 -1.83 21.00 3.10
CA ALA A 181 -1.79 21.41 1.68
C ALA A 181 -2.77 20.64 0.74
N ILE A 182 -3.73 19.92 1.31
CA ILE A 182 -4.79 19.20 0.61
C ILE A 182 -5.81 20.22 0.12
N LYS A 183 -5.71 20.59 -1.16
CA LYS A 183 -6.69 21.42 -1.86
C LYS A 183 -7.98 20.66 -2.15
#